data_AF-A0A961X780-F1
#
_entry.id   AF-A0A961X780-F1
#
_cell.length_a   1.000
_cell.length_b   1.000
_cell.length_c   1.000
_cell.angle_alpha   90.00
_cell.angle_beta   90.00
_cell.angle_gamma   90.00
#
_symmetry.space_group_name_H-M   'P 1'
#
loop_
_entity.id
_entity.type
_entity.pdbx_description
1 polymer ?
#
loop_
_entity_poly.entity_id
_entity_poly.type
_entity_poly.pdbx_seq_one_letter_code
_entity_poly.pdbx_strand_id
1 'polypeptide(L)'
;NADLLTHYNLYEADLARPKVKEADFVGKAAHLEYRAREHQPAMLCTLVMTENTDAKGVKRYPVGVLPVVDPETNKTLVDSEGRLSYTTSIAFGPSIGKNIALAYLPWEYCQEGRKLAVEYFNESYPVEVAAVGYKPLYDPENLKPRS
;
A
#
# COMPACT_ATOMS: atom_id res chain seq x y z
N ASN A 1 -11.44 -1.71 9.95
CA ASN A 1 -10.57 -1.94 8.77
C ASN A 1 -9.73 -0.67 8.62
N ALA A 2 -8.40 -0.76 8.68
CA ALA A 2 -7.50 0.40 8.61
C ALA A 2 -7.11 0.76 7.16
N ASP A 3 -7.23 -0.19 6.22
CA ASP A 3 -6.83 -0.02 4.82
C ASP A 3 -7.90 0.67 3.98
N LEU A 4 -9.15 0.68 4.46
CA LEU A 4 -10.31 1.27 3.77
C LEU A 4 -10.96 2.30 4.68
N LEU A 5 -10.52 3.55 4.55
CA LEU A 5 -11.10 4.73 5.19
C LEU A 5 -11.72 5.65 4.13
N THR A 6 -12.46 6.67 4.56
CA THR A 6 -13.10 7.65 3.65
C THR A 6 -12.12 8.57 2.95
N HIS A 7 -10.82 8.48 3.25
CA HIS A 7 -9.77 9.28 2.62
C HIS A 7 -9.44 8.79 1.21
N TYR A 8 -9.74 7.52 0.90
CA TYR A 8 -9.38 6.89 -0.37
C TYR A 8 -10.60 6.33 -1.08
N ASN A 9 -10.58 6.36 -2.41
CA ASN A 9 -11.66 5.84 -3.24
C ASN A 9 -11.42 4.37 -3.66
N LEU A 10 -12.43 3.73 -4.26
CA LEU A 10 -12.36 2.31 -4.64
C LEU A 10 -11.33 2.01 -5.74
N TYR A 11 -10.97 2.97 -6.60
CA TYR A 11 -9.91 2.77 -7.59
C TYR A 11 -8.54 2.79 -6.92
N GLU A 12 -8.33 3.67 -5.94
CA GLU A 12 -7.08 3.74 -5.16
C GLU A 12 -6.83 2.45 -4.39
N ALA A 13 -7.88 1.85 -3.84
CA ALA A 13 -7.81 0.56 -3.14
C ALA A 13 -7.77 -0.66 -4.10
N ASP A 14 -7.91 -0.45 -5.41
CA ASP A 14 -8.09 -1.52 -6.41
C ASP A 14 -9.26 -2.48 -6.10
N LEU A 15 -10.36 -1.91 -5.59
CA LEU A 15 -11.61 -2.61 -5.27
C LEU A 15 -12.78 -2.19 -6.18
N ALA A 16 -12.52 -1.27 -7.12
CA ALA A 16 -13.52 -0.83 -8.07
C ALA A 16 -13.97 -1.99 -8.97
N ARG A 17 -15.29 -2.12 -9.15
CA ARG A 17 -15.86 -3.14 -10.03
C ARG A 17 -15.77 -2.67 -11.49
N PRO A 18 -15.60 -3.58 -12.47
CA PRO A 18 -15.52 -3.20 -13.88
C PRO A 18 -16.78 -2.49 -14.41
N LYS A 19 -17.95 -2.78 -13.83
CA LYS A 19 -19.23 -2.20 -14.20
C LYS A 19 -19.71 -1.24 -13.10
N VAL A 20 -20.14 -0.06 -13.52
CA VAL A 20 -20.90 0.88 -12.68
C VAL A 20 -22.38 0.48 -12.77
N LYS A 21 -23.09 0.52 -11.64
CA LYS A 21 -24.53 0.20 -11.63
C LYS A 21 -25.33 1.29 -12.35
N GLU A 22 -26.33 0.88 -13.14
CA GLU A 22 -27.24 1.80 -13.84
C GLU A 22 -28.12 2.59 -12.87
N ALA A 23 -28.57 1.97 -11.78
CA ALA A 23 -29.31 2.64 -10.72
C ALA A 23 -28.48 3.79 -10.10
N ASP A 24 -29.17 4.81 -9.61
CA ASP A 24 -28.51 5.87 -8.85
C ASP A 24 -28.10 5.38 -7.45
N PHE A 25 -27.00 5.93 -6.94
CA PHE A 25 -26.48 5.61 -5.60
C PHE A 25 -25.62 6.75 -5.06
N VAL A 26 -25.52 6.84 -3.73
CA VAL A 26 -24.71 7.85 -3.05
C VAL A 26 -23.24 7.74 -3.49
N GLY A 27 -22.70 8.84 -4.01
CA GLY A 27 -21.32 8.89 -4.50
C GLY A 27 -21.13 8.44 -5.96
N LYS A 28 -22.21 8.15 -6.71
CA LYS A 28 -22.10 7.74 -8.12
C LYS A 28 -21.38 8.75 -9.00
N ALA A 29 -21.71 10.04 -8.86
CA ALA A 29 -21.05 11.10 -9.62
C ALA A 29 -19.55 11.15 -9.36
N ALA A 30 -19.14 11.21 -8.09
CA ALA A 30 -17.73 11.17 -7.70
C ALA A 30 -17.02 9.88 -8.15
N HIS A 31 -17.69 8.73 -8.08
CA HIS A 31 -17.14 7.47 -8.58
C HIS A 31 -16.85 7.51 -10.09
N LEU A 32 -17.72 8.15 -10.87
CA LEU A 32 -17.49 8.36 -12.30
C LEU A 32 -16.33 9.33 -12.57
N GLU A 33 -16.19 10.38 -11.75
CA GLU A 33 -15.03 11.28 -11.82
C GLU A 33 -13.73 10.54 -11.53
N TYR A 34 -13.67 9.72 -10.47
CA TYR A 34 -12.51 8.91 -10.13
C TYR A 34 -12.15 7.96 -11.28
N ARG A 35 -13.15 7.31 -11.87
CA ARG A 35 -12.97 6.41 -13.02
C ARG A 35 -12.36 7.09 -14.24
N ALA A 36 -12.71 8.36 -14.46
CA ALA A 36 -12.28 9.12 -15.63
C ALA A 36 -10.86 9.68 -15.51
N ARG A 37 -10.24 9.62 -14.33
CA ARG A 37 -8.85 10.06 -14.13
C ARG A 37 -7.89 9.17 -14.91
N GLU A 38 -6.86 9.77 -15.52
CA GLU A 38 -5.78 9.04 -16.20
C GLU A 38 -5.05 8.10 -15.22
N HIS A 39 -4.80 8.59 -14.01
CA HIS A 39 -4.33 7.81 -12.88
C HIS A 39 -4.95 8.32 -11.59
N GLN A 40 -4.98 7.48 -10.56
CA GLN A 40 -5.39 7.92 -9.23
C GLN A 40 -4.25 8.71 -8.54
N PRO A 41 -4.56 9.55 -7.53
CA PRO A 41 -3.55 10.25 -6.74
C PRO A 41 -2.63 9.28 -6.00
N ALA A 42 -3.21 8.23 -5.41
CA ALA A 42 -2.48 7.17 -4.72
C ALA A 42 -3.05 5.78 -5.04
N MET A 43 -2.23 4.75 -4.87
CA MET A 43 -2.64 3.35 -4.98
C MET A 43 -2.25 2.61 -3.70
N LEU A 44 -3.15 1.75 -3.21
CA LEU A 44 -2.85 0.82 -2.14
C LEU A 44 -1.82 -0.20 -2.64
N CYS A 45 -0.67 -0.23 -2.00
CA CYS A 45 0.46 -1.08 -2.36
C CYS A 45 0.80 -2.03 -1.22
N THR A 46 1.32 -3.20 -1.60
CA THR A 46 1.95 -4.13 -0.67
C THR A 46 3.45 -3.88 -0.64
N LEU A 47 3.96 -3.56 0.54
CA LEU A 47 5.38 -3.37 0.82
C LEU A 47 5.94 -4.61 1.52
N VAL A 48 7.16 -4.99 1.16
CA VAL A 48 7.93 -6.03 1.87
C VAL A 48 9.20 -5.42 2.42
N MET A 49 9.45 -5.57 3.72
CA MET A 49 10.70 -5.17 4.35
C MET A 49 11.83 -6.10 3.91
N THR A 50 12.85 -5.53 3.28
CA THR A 50 13.98 -6.29 2.73
C THR A 50 15.09 -6.51 3.74
N GLU A 51 15.19 -5.64 4.76
CA GLU A 51 16.02 -5.87 5.93
C GLU A 51 15.42 -5.23 7.18
N ASN A 52 15.55 -5.92 8.32
CA ASN A 52 14.87 -5.59 9.57
C ASN A 52 15.78 -5.60 10.80
N THR A 53 17.10 -5.57 10.65
CA THR A 53 18.01 -5.43 11.80
C THR A 53 18.24 -3.97 12.11
N ASP A 54 18.05 -3.59 13.38
CA ASP A 54 18.33 -2.22 13.83
C ASP A 54 19.85 -1.95 13.95
N ALA A 55 20.22 -0.70 14.24
CA ALA A 55 21.62 -0.30 14.43
C ALA A 55 22.35 -1.05 15.58
N LYS A 56 21.62 -1.73 16.46
CA LYS A 56 22.15 -2.52 17.59
C LYS A 56 22.22 -4.02 17.29
N GLY A 57 21.90 -4.44 16.07
CA GLY A 57 21.93 -5.86 15.68
C GLY A 57 20.65 -6.64 16.06
N VAL A 58 19.58 -5.97 16.46
CA VAL A 58 18.33 -6.62 16.88
C VAL A 58 17.34 -6.70 15.72
N LYS A 59 16.80 -7.89 15.47
CA LYS A 59 15.74 -8.10 14.48
C LYS A 59 14.43 -7.46 14.95
N ARG A 60 13.89 -6.54 14.15
CA ARG A 60 12.64 -5.83 14.37
C ARG A 60 11.51 -6.43 13.54
N TYR A 61 10.33 -6.49 14.13
CA TYR A 61 9.09 -6.93 13.47
C TYR A 61 8.07 -5.82 13.69
N PRO A 62 8.10 -4.78 12.85
CA PRO A 62 7.37 -3.54 13.14
C PRO A 62 5.86 -3.75 13.15
N VAL A 63 5.18 -2.95 13.97
CA VAL A 63 3.72 -2.91 14.09
C VAL A 63 3.24 -1.46 14.06
N GLY A 64 2.01 -1.24 13.60
CA GLY A 64 1.36 0.07 13.63
C GLY A 64 1.54 0.88 12.35
N VAL A 65 1.52 2.21 12.53
CA VAL A 65 1.52 3.21 11.46
C VAL A 65 2.92 3.80 11.33
N LEU A 66 3.58 3.53 10.22
CA LEU A 66 4.95 3.93 9.92
C LEU A 66 4.93 4.87 8.72
N PRO A 67 5.53 6.06 8.80
CA PRO A 67 5.72 6.90 7.63
C PRO A 67 6.46 6.13 6.53
N VAL A 68 5.99 6.23 5.29
CA VAL A 68 6.74 5.74 4.12
C VAL A 68 7.51 6.92 3.54
N VAL A 69 8.82 6.77 3.43
CA VAL A 69 9.74 7.84 3.03
C VAL A 69 10.49 7.50 1.76
N ASP A 70 10.83 8.54 1.00
CA ASP A 70 11.75 8.46 -0.11
C ASP A 70 13.19 8.31 0.44
N PRO A 71 13.93 7.24 0.10
CA PRO A 71 15.26 6.99 0.64
C PRO A 71 16.32 7.99 0.15
N GLU A 72 16.07 8.71 -0.94
CA GLU A 72 17.00 9.73 -1.44
C GLU A 72 16.84 11.06 -0.69
N THR A 73 15.61 11.40 -0.31
CA THR A 73 15.31 12.70 0.32
C THR A 73 15.01 12.63 1.81
N ASN A 74 14.79 11.43 2.35
CA ASN A 74 14.31 11.16 3.72
C ASN A 74 13.01 11.90 4.08
N LYS A 75 12.19 12.24 3.08
CA LYS A 75 10.89 12.87 3.28
C LYS A 75 9.78 11.85 3.14
N THR A 76 8.75 11.97 3.98
CA THR A 76 7.51 11.22 3.82
C THR A 76 6.90 11.53 2.47
N LEU A 77 6.47 10.49 1.75
CA LEU A 77 5.81 10.67 0.47
C LEU A 77 4.47 11.40 0.66
N VAL A 78 4.12 12.24 -0.30
CA VAL A 78 2.87 12.98 -0.34
C VAL A 78 2.26 12.78 -1.71
N ASP A 79 0.98 12.43 -1.78
CA ASP A 79 0.27 12.33 -3.06
C ASP A 79 -0.20 13.70 -3.59
N SER A 80 -0.77 13.70 -4.79
CA SER A 80 -1.23 14.92 -5.45
C SER A 80 -2.43 15.59 -4.77
N GLU A 81 -3.11 14.93 -3.84
CA GLU A 81 -4.17 15.50 -2.99
C GLU A 81 -3.62 15.96 -1.62
N GLY A 82 -2.30 15.85 -1.39
CA GLY A 82 -1.64 16.31 -0.16
C GLY A 82 -1.66 15.31 0.99
N ARG A 83 -2.04 14.05 0.74
CA ARG A 83 -2.11 13.01 1.79
C ARG A 83 -0.74 12.35 1.96
N LEU A 84 -0.33 12.15 3.22
CA LEU A 84 0.93 11.50 3.56
C LEU A 84 0.83 9.98 3.39
N SER A 85 1.88 9.36 2.86
CA SER A 85 1.99 7.90 2.84
C SER A 85 2.45 7.35 4.18
N TYR A 86 1.71 6.37 4.67
CA TYR A 86 2.02 5.62 5.88
C TYR A 86 1.47 4.21 5.79
N THR A 87 2.01 3.29 6.59
CA THR A 87 1.50 1.92 6.66
C THR A 87 0.13 1.88 7.33
N THR A 88 -0.86 1.29 6.67
CA THR A 88 -2.21 1.10 7.19
C THR A 88 -2.32 -0.19 7.99
N SER A 89 -1.66 -1.25 7.51
CA SER A 89 -1.57 -2.56 8.14
C SER A 89 -0.15 -3.10 7.99
N ILE A 90 0.32 -3.86 8.98
CA ILE A 90 1.63 -4.51 8.94
C ILE A 90 1.60 -5.81 9.74
N ALA A 91 2.21 -6.87 9.19
CA ALA A 91 2.30 -8.18 9.82
C ALA A 91 3.48 -8.99 9.28
N PHE A 92 3.96 -9.95 10.06
CA PHE A 92 4.86 -10.99 9.56
C PHE A 92 4.04 -12.10 8.88
N GLY A 93 4.32 -12.38 7.62
CA GLY A 93 3.72 -13.48 6.85
C GLY A 93 4.56 -14.74 6.95
N PRO A 94 4.28 -15.68 7.87
CA PRO A 94 5.13 -16.85 8.13
C PRO A 94 5.26 -17.77 6.92
N SER A 95 4.23 -17.88 6.08
CA SER A 95 4.26 -18.74 4.88
C SER A 95 5.26 -18.29 3.82
N ILE A 96 5.60 -17.00 3.78
CA ILE A 96 6.59 -16.44 2.84
C ILE A 96 7.82 -15.85 3.53
N GLY A 97 7.86 -15.87 4.87
CA GLY A 97 8.99 -15.40 5.67
C GLY A 97 9.29 -13.91 5.53
N LYS A 98 8.27 -13.05 5.34
CA LYS A 98 8.43 -11.61 5.09
C LYS A 98 7.66 -10.76 6.10
N ASN A 99 8.21 -9.61 6.48
CA ASN A 99 7.41 -8.53 7.09
C ASN A 99 6.72 -7.77 5.95
N ILE A 100 5.39 -7.72 6.00
CA ILE A 100 4.53 -7.22 4.93
C ILE A 100 3.74 -6.05 5.48
N ALA A 101 3.70 -4.93 4.76
CA ALA A 101 2.87 -3.80 5.08
C ALA A 101 1.99 -3.41 3.90
N LEU A 102 0.85 -2.79 4.19
CA LEU A 102 0.04 -2.08 3.21
C LEU A 102 0.22 -0.59 3.40
N ALA A 103 0.32 0.17 2.31
CA ALA A 103 0.39 1.63 2.34
C ALA A 103 -0.17 2.22 1.04
N TYR A 104 -0.84 3.36 1.12
CA TYR A 104 -1.16 4.15 -0.06
C TYR A 104 0.08 4.94 -0.49
N LEU A 105 0.53 4.70 -1.72
CA LEU A 105 1.68 5.38 -2.31
C LEU A 105 1.21 6.31 -3.43
N PRO A 106 1.83 7.48 -3.64
CA PRO A 106 1.54 8.32 -4.79
C PRO A 106 1.76 7.55 -6.09
N TRP A 107 1.03 7.91 -7.14
CA TRP A 107 1.13 7.25 -8.44
C TRP A 107 2.57 7.11 -8.95
N GLU A 108 3.40 8.14 -8.77
CA GLU A 108 4.80 8.15 -9.20
C GLU A 108 5.70 7.17 -8.43
N TYR A 109 5.22 6.60 -7.33
CA TYR A 109 5.97 5.68 -6.46
C TYR A 109 5.38 4.27 -6.39
N CYS A 110 4.18 4.03 -6.95
CA CYS A 110 3.53 2.72 -6.92
C CYS A 110 3.93 1.81 -8.10
N GLN A 111 5.21 1.47 -8.21
CA GLN A 111 5.72 0.51 -9.21
C GLN A 111 6.30 -0.71 -8.52
N GLU A 112 5.96 -1.92 -8.97
CA GLU A 112 6.58 -3.16 -8.45
C GLU A 112 8.11 -3.10 -8.57
N GLY A 113 8.81 -3.51 -7.52
CA GLY A 113 10.27 -3.43 -7.41
C GLY A 113 10.81 -2.06 -6.96
N ARG A 114 9.97 -1.03 -6.81
CA ARG A 114 10.40 0.27 -6.29
C ARG A 114 10.88 0.12 -4.85
N LYS A 115 12.08 0.63 -4.58
CA LYS A 115 12.69 0.70 -3.26
C LYS A 115 12.27 1.96 -2.54
N LEU A 116 11.85 1.80 -1.29
CA LEU A 116 11.44 2.86 -0.38
C LEU A 116 12.01 2.56 1.02
N ALA A 117 11.70 3.40 1.99
CA ALA A 117 11.92 3.07 3.39
C ALA A 117 10.69 3.37 4.24
N VAL A 118 10.64 2.75 5.41
CA VAL A 118 9.69 3.09 6.48
C VAL A 118 10.45 3.50 7.74
N GLU A 119 9.90 4.48 8.45
CA GLU A 119 10.49 4.97 9.70
C GLU A 119 9.89 4.24 10.90
N TYR A 120 10.73 3.55 11.69
CA TYR A 120 10.33 2.84 12.90
C TYR A 120 11.34 3.08 14.03
N PHE A 121 10.88 3.56 15.18
CA PHE A 121 11.75 3.95 16.30
C PHE A 121 12.90 4.89 15.91
N ASN A 122 12.62 5.88 15.04
CA ASN A 122 13.59 6.84 14.51
C ASN A 122 14.74 6.20 13.73
N GLU A 123 14.53 4.99 13.21
CA GLU A 123 15.44 4.31 12.30
C GLU A 123 14.71 3.98 10.99
N SER A 124 15.44 4.06 9.88
CA SER A 124 14.93 3.81 8.54
C SER A 124 15.12 2.35 8.16
N TYR A 125 14.06 1.69 7.73
CA TYR A 125 14.08 0.29 7.31
C TYR A 125 13.73 0.17 5.83
N PRO A 126 14.58 -0.48 5.01
CA PRO A 126 14.34 -0.59 3.58
C PRO A 126 13.15 -1.51 3.30
N VAL A 127 12.27 -1.05 2.41
CA VAL A 127 11.13 -1.81 1.91
C VAL A 127 11.10 -1.76 0.39
N GLU A 128 10.42 -2.72 -0.21
CA GLU A 128 10.19 -2.78 -1.65
C GLU A 128 8.69 -2.93 -1.93
N VAL A 129 8.20 -2.26 -2.98
CA VAL A 129 6.84 -2.45 -3.49
C VAL A 129 6.76 -3.82 -4.14
N ALA A 130 6.16 -4.78 -3.44
CA ALA A 130 6.02 -6.16 -3.90
C ALA A 130 4.77 -6.36 -4.79
N ALA A 131 3.75 -5.51 -4.61
CA ALA A 131 2.53 -5.54 -5.41
C ALA A 131 1.81 -4.19 -5.35
N VAL A 132 1.06 -3.88 -6.41
CA VAL A 132 0.17 -2.71 -6.49
C VAL A 132 -1.26 -3.22 -6.60
N GLY A 133 -2.17 -2.63 -5.83
CA GLY A 133 -3.57 -3.01 -5.79
C GLY A 133 -3.85 -4.35 -5.12
N TYR A 134 -4.94 -4.99 -5.52
CA TYR A 134 -5.45 -6.23 -4.94
C TYR A 134 -4.75 -7.46 -5.52
N LYS A 135 -3.44 -7.58 -5.24
CA LYS A 135 -2.60 -8.70 -5.68
C LYS A 135 -1.96 -9.39 -4.47
N PRO A 136 -2.28 -10.66 -4.19
CA PRO A 136 -1.74 -11.37 -3.04
C PRO A 136 -0.29 -11.82 -3.29
N LEU A 137 0.53 -11.83 -2.23
CA LEU A 137 1.90 -12.35 -2.29
C LEU A 137 1.98 -13.88 -2.24
N TYR A 138 0.91 -14.53 -1.80
CA TYR A 138 0.83 -15.99 -1.63
C TYR A 138 -0.37 -16.54 -2.39
N ASP A 139 -0.17 -17.65 -3.11
CA ASP A 139 -1.17 -18.27 -3.98
C ASP A 139 -1.85 -17.27 -4.95
N PRO A 140 -1.08 -16.53 -5.76
CA PRO A 140 -1.66 -15.52 -6.67
C PRO A 140 -2.59 -16.08 -7.74
N GLU A 141 -2.45 -17.36 -8.05
CA GLU A 141 -3.31 -18.07 -9.00
C GLU A 141 -4.57 -18.67 -8.33
N ASN A 142 -4.70 -18.50 -7.01
CA ASN A 142 -5.83 -18.97 -6.20
C ASN A 142 -6.11 -20.47 -6.42
N LEU A 143 -5.06 -21.30 -6.41
CA LEU A 143 -5.15 -22.74 -6.68
C LEU A 143 -5.63 -23.53 -5.46
N LYS A 144 -5.39 -23.04 -4.23
CA LYS A 144 -5.69 -23.78 -3.00
C LYS A 144 -7.18 -23.83 -2.63
N PRO A 145 -7.96 -22.72 -2.75
CA PRO A 145 -9.38 -22.75 -2.35
C PRO A 145 -10.29 -23.48 -3.35
N ARG A 146 -9.74 -24.03 -4.44
CA ARG A 146 -10.49 -24.82 -5.43
C ARG A 146 -10.67 -26.24 -4.91
N SER A 147 -11.70 -26.44 -4.08
CA SER A 147 -12.24 -27.76 -3.69
C SER A 147 -13.75 -27.76 -3.80
#